data_AF-A0A0Q9WNL6-F1
#
_entry.id   AF-A0A0Q9WNL6-F1
#
_cell.length_a   1.000
_cell.length_b   1.000
_cell.length_c   1.000
_cell.angle_alpha   90.00
_cell.angle_beta   90.00
_cell.angle_gamma   90.00
#
_symmetry.space_group_name_H-M   'P 1'
#
loop_
_entity.id
_entity.type
_entity.pdbx_description
1 polymer ?
#
loop_
_entity_poly.entity_id
_entity_poly.type
_entity_poly.pdbx_seq_one_letter_code
_entity_poly.pdbx_strand_id
1 'polypeptide(L)'
;MISLVQMKFHALLMLLSKVWTCICFMFNRQVRAVSQWYDLVVFTASMEIYGAAVADKLDNGRNILRRRYYRQHCTPDYGSYTKDLSAICSDLNRIFIIDNSPGAYRCFPNNAIPIKSWFSDPMDTALLSLLPMLDALRFTNDVRSVLSRNLHLHRLW
;
A
#
# COMPACT_ATOMS: atom_id res chain seq x y z
N MET A 1 5.72 28.49 -21.62
CA MET A 1 5.45 27.04 -21.78
C MET A 1 6.18 26.30 -20.67
N ILE A 2 5.55 26.22 -19.49
CA ILE A 2 6.02 25.32 -18.43
C ILE A 2 5.52 23.95 -18.87
N SER A 3 6.44 23.07 -19.29
CA SER A 3 6.12 21.69 -19.60
C SER A 3 5.32 21.11 -18.44
N LEU A 4 4.09 20.68 -18.74
CA LEU A 4 3.29 19.82 -17.87
C LEU A 4 4.22 18.72 -17.36
N VAL A 5 4.64 18.83 -16.10
CA VAL A 5 5.17 17.69 -15.36
C VAL A 5 4.03 16.69 -15.37
N GLN A 6 4.04 15.74 -16.30
CA GLN A 6 3.14 14.61 -16.26
C GLN A 6 3.38 13.97 -14.89
N MET A 7 2.49 14.23 -13.94
CA MET A 7 2.42 13.47 -12.71
C MET A 7 2.14 12.03 -13.14
N LYS A 8 3.21 11.25 -13.32
CA LYS A 8 3.12 9.83 -13.56
C LYS A 8 2.48 9.25 -12.31
N PHE A 9 1.19 8.93 -12.39
CA PHE A 9 0.48 8.26 -11.31
C PHE A 9 1.17 6.93 -11.06
N HIS A 10 1.74 6.81 -9.88
CA HIS A 10 2.24 5.56 -9.35
C HIS A 10 1.04 4.83 -8.71
N ALA A 11 1.02 3.50 -8.81
CA ALA A 11 0.03 2.69 -8.10
C ALA A 11 0.54 2.45 -6.67
N LEU A 12 -0.25 2.88 -5.68
CA LEU A 12 0.00 2.58 -4.27
C LEU A 12 -0.95 1.46 -3.83
N LEU A 13 -0.37 0.34 -3.43
CA LEU A 13 -1.12 -0.79 -2.91
C LEU A 13 -1.22 -0.68 -1.38
N MET A 14 -2.40 -0.30 -0.89
CA MET A 14 -2.72 -0.23 0.53
C MET A 14 -3.32 -1.54 1.03
N LEU A 15 -2.95 -1.90 2.25
CA LEU A 15 -3.44 -3.11 2.88
C LEU A 15 -4.32 -2.84 4.07
N LEU A 16 -5.40 -3.60 4.10
CA LEU A 16 -6.37 -3.68 5.19
C LEU A 16 -6.07 -4.90 6.07
N SER A 17 -4.80 -5.17 6.38
CA SER A 17 -4.45 -6.26 7.30
C SER A 17 -4.79 -5.85 8.74
N LYS A 18 -6.05 -6.12 9.12
CA LYS A 18 -6.55 -6.17 10.52
C LYS A 18 -6.43 -4.89 11.35
N VAL A 19 -6.69 -3.75 10.74
CA VAL A 19 -6.75 -2.45 11.44
C VAL A 19 -8.15 -1.87 11.35
N TRP A 20 -9.13 -2.59 11.91
CA TRP A 20 -10.52 -2.10 12.00
C TRP A 20 -10.63 -0.86 12.89
N THR A 21 -9.75 -0.72 13.90
CA THR A 21 -9.98 0.23 14.99
C THR A 21 -9.26 1.58 14.79
N CYS A 22 -8.24 1.70 13.91
CA CYS A 22 -7.52 2.97 13.68
C CYS A 22 -8.13 3.83 12.58
N ILE A 23 -8.83 3.18 11.64
CA ILE A 23 -9.27 3.79 10.39
C ILE A 23 -10.36 4.86 10.65
N CYS A 24 -11.17 4.71 11.70
CA CYS A 24 -12.26 5.66 11.97
C CYS A 24 -11.81 6.97 12.62
N PHE A 25 -10.65 7.03 13.30
CA PHE A 25 -10.29 8.22 14.11
C PHE A 25 -9.21 9.13 13.50
N MET A 26 -8.30 8.62 12.65
CA MET A 26 -7.14 9.40 12.18
C MET A 26 -6.91 9.44 10.66
N PHE A 27 -7.60 8.59 9.87
CA PHE A 27 -7.23 8.34 8.47
C PHE A 27 -7.81 9.30 7.42
N ASN A 28 -8.83 10.10 7.73
CA ASN A 28 -9.52 10.88 6.69
C ASN A 28 -8.65 11.92 5.99
N ARG A 29 -7.66 12.49 6.68
CA ARG A 29 -6.75 13.50 6.09
C ARG A 29 -5.63 12.87 5.26
N GLN A 30 -5.13 11.71 5.68
CA GLN A 30 -3.98 11.04 5.05
C GLN A 30 -4.37 10.40 3.71
N VAL A 31 -5.43 9.60 3.72
CA VAL A 31 -5.92 8.92 2.52
C VAL A 31 -6.30 9.91 1.44
N ARG A 32 -6.84 11.08 1.82
CA ARG A 32 -7.19 12.15 0.88
C ARG A 32 -5.97 12.77 0.19
N ALA A 33 -4.89 13.02 0.92
CA ALA A 33 -3.66 13.55 0.32
C ALA A 33 -3.04 12.52 -0.62
N VAL A 34 -2.93 11.28 -0.16
CA VAL A 34 -2.30 10.19 -0.91
C VAL A 34 -3.14 9.78 -2.13
N SER A 35 -4.47 9.82 -2.05
CA SER A 35 -5.37 9.54 -3.19
C SER A 35 -5.27 10.59 -4.30
N GLN A 36 -4.72 11.78 -4.03
CA GLN A 36 -4.45 12.78 -5.07
C GLN A 36 -3.11 12.52 -5.78
N TRP A 37 -2.23 11.71 -5.19
CA TRP A 37 -0.89 11.44 -5.69
C TRP A 37 -0.77 10.07 -6.36
N TYR A 38 -1.54 9.10 -5.88
CA TYR A 38 -1.45 7.70 -6.24
C TYR A 38 -2.81 7.12 -6.62
N ASP A 39 -2.80 6.14 -7.51
CA ASP A 39 -3.95 5.25 -7.68
C ASP A 39 -3.94 4.19 -6.58
N LEU A 40 -4.98 4.19 -5.73
CA LEU A 40 -5.04 3.36 -4.55
C LEU A 40 -5.71 2.02 -4.84
N VAL A 41 -5.00 0.95 -4.48
CA VAL A 41 -5.46 -0.43 -4.68
C VAL A 41 -5.51 -1.13 -3.32
N VAL A 42 -6.59 -1.86 -3.05
CA VAL A 42 -6.69 -2.74 -1.89
C VAL A 42 -6.20 -4.13 -2.28
N PHE A 43 -5.29 -4.76 -1.52
CA PHE A 43 -4.89 -6.16 -1.79
C PHE A 43 -4.69 -7.00 -0.53
N THR A 44 -5.77 -7.44 0.09
CA THR A 44 -5.69 -8.17 1.36
C THR A 44 -5.60 -9.69 1.19
N ALA A 45 -4.91 -10.37 2.11
CA ALA A 45 -4.96 -11.83 2.23
C ALA A 45 -6.21 -12.33 2.96
N SER A 46 -7.16 -11.47 3.28
CA SER A 46 -8.48 -11.81 3.85
C SER A 46 -9.49 -12.16 2.75
N MET A 47 -10.54 -12.89 3.13
CA MET A 47 -11.66 -13.16 2.22
C MET A 47 -12.44 -11.88 1.90
N GLU A 48 -12.95 -11.80 0.68
CA GLU A 48 -13.73 -10.68 0.16
C GLU A 48 -14.96 -10.36 1.03
N ILE A 49 -15.66 -11.38 1.51
CA ILE A 49 -16.87 -11.22 2.35
C ILE A 49 -16.63 -10.32 3.59
N TYR A 50 -15.39 -10.27 4.10
CA TYR A 50 -14.99 -9.37 5.17
C TYR A 50 -14.27 -8.12 4.63
N GLY A 51 -13.37 -8.29 3.66
CA GLY A 51 -12.52 -7.22 3.16
C GLY A 51 -13.29 -6.11 2.44
N ALA A 52 -14.36 -6.46 1.71
CA ALA A 52 -15.16 -5.50 0.96
C ALA A 52 -15.83 -4.47 1.88
N ALA A 53 -16.48 -4.92 2.96
CA ALA A 53 -17.14 -4.04 3.92
C ALA A 53 -16.16 -3.07 4.59
N VAL A 54 -14.91 -3.50 4.87
CA VAL A 54 -13.86 -2.61 5.40
C VAL A 54 -13.45 -1.58 4.36
N ALA A 55 -13.24 -2.02 3.11
CA ALA A 55 -12.86 -1.15 2.01
C ALA A 55 -13.95 -0.09 1.71
N ASP A 56 -15.22 -0.46 1.76
CA ASP A 56 -16.33 0.47 1.55
C ASP A 56 -16.41 1.55 2.63
N LYS A 57 -16.24 1.16 3.90
CA LYS A 57 -16.18 2.11 5.01
C LYS A 57 -14.98 3.06 4.91
N LEU A 58 -13.83 2.55 4.49
CA LEU A 58 -12.64 3.38 4.27
C LEU A 58 -12.82 4.31 3.07
N ASP A 59 -13.41 3.83 1.98
CA ASP A 59 -13.68 4.63 0.78
C ASP A 59 -14.69 5.75 1.08
N ASN A 60 -15.70 5.48 1.90
CA ASN A 60 -16.74 6.41 2.32
C ASN A 60 -17.43 7.10 1.13
N GLY A 61 -17.69 6.34 0.05
CA GLY A 61 -18.34 6.83 -1.17
C GLY A 61 -17.49 7.76 -2.03
N ARG A 62 -16.19 7.93 -1.71
CA ARG A 62 -15.28 8.80 -2.48
C ARG A 62 -14.82 8.16 -3.78
N ASN A 63 -15.01 6.86 -3.93
CA ASN A 63 -14.68 6.09 -5.12
C ASN A 63 -13.17 6.16 -5.47
N ILE A 64 -12.32 6.12 -4.44
CA ILE A 64 -10.85 6.16 -4.49
C ILE A 64 -10.23 4.75 -4.35
N LEU A 65 -10.93 3.78 -3.77
CA LEU A 65 -10.49 2.38 -3.63
C LEU A 65 -11.21 1.48 -4.64
N ARG A 66 -11.07 1.77 -5.93
CA ARG A 66 -11.79 1.07 -7.01
C ARG A 66 -11.28 -0.33 -7.26
N ARG A 67 -9.96 -0.49 -7.28
CA ARG A 67 -9.30 -1.77 -7.57
C ARG A 67 -9.09 -2.52 -6.26
N ARG A 68 -9.68 -3.70 -6.13
CA ARG A 68 -9.69 -4.47 -4.89
C ARG A 68 -9.35 -5.93 -5.17
N TYR A 69 -8.40 -6.44 -4.43
CA TYR A 69 -7.90 -7.79 -4.50
C TYR A 69 -7.95 -8.41 -3.10
N TYR A 70 -8.34 -9.67 -3.04
CA TYR A 70 -8.57 -10.42 -1.80
C TYR A 70 -7.80 -11.73 -1.87
N ARG A 71 -8.02 -12.61 -0.88
CA ARG A 71 -7.32 -13.89 -0.76
C ARG A 71 -7.32 -14.72 -2.04
N GLN A 72 -8.43 -14.77 -2.79
CA GLN A 72 -8.51 -15.54 -4.03
C GLN A 72 -7.57 -15.05 -5.15
N HIS A 73 -7.06 -13.82 -5.04
CA HIS A 73 -6.09 -13.24 -5.97
C HIS A 73 -4.64 -13.37 -5.47
N CYS A 74 -4.42 -13.86 -4.24
CA CYS A 74 -3.08 -14.15 -3.75
C CYS A 74 -2.56 -15.48 -4.29
N THR A 75 -1.24 -15.62 -4.39
CA THR A 75 -0.61 -16.92 -4.65
C THR A 75 -0.33 -17.63 -3.32
N PRO A 76 -0.84 -18.86 -3.10
CA PRO A 76 -0.48 -19.65 -1.93
C PRO A 76 1.03 -19.99 -1.96
N ASP A 77 1.74 -19.72 -0.86
CA ASP A 77 3.19 -19.94 -0.78
C ASP A 77 3.59 -20.34 0.64
N TYR A 78 4.06 -21.58 0.82
CA TYR A 78 4.52 -22.13 2.12
C TYR A 78 3.64 -21.81 3.33
N GLY A 79 2.32 -22.00 3.23
CA GLY A 79 1.37 -21.73 4.32
C GLY A 79 1.06 -20.24 4.53
N SER A 80 1.54 -19.38 3.64
CA SER A 80 1.24 -17.95 3.55
C SER A 80 0.60 -17.60 2.20
N TYR A 81 0.29 -16.32 2.02
CA TYR A 81 -0.23 -15.74 0.80
C TYR A 81 0.71 -14.65 0.30
N THR A 82 1.27 -14.84 -0.89
CA THR A 82 2.07 -13.83 -1.60
C THR A 82 1.18 -13.02 -2.54
N LYS A 83 1.56 -11.76 -2.76
CA LYS A 83 0.81 -10.79 -3.56
C LYS A 83 1.61 -10.47 -4.80
N ASP A 84 1.05 -10.83 -5.94
CA ASP A 84 1.68 -10.57 -7.21
C ASP A 84 1.39 -9.12 -7.66
N LEU A 85 2.40 -8.27 -7.61
CA LEU A 85 2.27 -6.87 -8.06
C LEU A 85 2.15 -6.78 -9.58
N SER A 86 2.73 -7.73 -10.32
CA SER A 86 2.68 -7.73 -11.79
C SER A 86 1.26 -7.97 -12.33
N ALA A 87 0.41 -8.65 -11.55
CA ALA A 87 -1.01 -8.83 -11.85
C ALA A 87 -1.83 -7.53 -11.76
N ILE A 88 -1.28 -6.49 -11.11
CA ILE A 88 -1.96 -5.18 -10.92
C ILE A 88 -1.38 -4.13 -11.88
N CYS A 89 -0.06 -4.14 -12.06
CA CYS A 89 0.65 -3.23 -12.93
C CYS A 89 1.86 -3.93 -13.54
N SER A 90 1.93 -3.95 -14.87
CA SER A 90 3.07 -4.54 -15.60
C SER A 90 4.36 -3.72 -15.46
N ASP A 91 4.26 -2.40 -15.27
CA ASP A 91 5.41 -1.52 -15.03
C ASP A 91 5.78 -1.50 -13.54
N LEU A 92 6.69 -2.41 -13.15
CA LEU A 92 7.19 -2.51 -11.77
C LEU A 92 7.96 -1.28 -11.29
N ASN A 93 8.30 -0.33 -12.17
CA ASN A 93 8.92 0.93 -11.77
C ASN A 93 7.91 1.85 -11.07
N ARG A 94 6.61 1.60 -11.25
CA ARG A 94 5.52 2.49 -10.88
C ARG A 94 4.58 1.96 -9.80
N ILE A 95 4.83 0.76 -9.29
CA ILE A 95 4.00 0.14 -8.25
C ILE A 95 4.84 -0.18 -7.03
N PHE A 96 4.24 0.01 -5.86
CA PHE A 96 4.81 -0.45 -4.60
C PHE A 96 3.70 -0.84 -3.62
N ILE A 97 4.09 -1.61 -2.61
CA ILE A 97 3.19 -2.15 -1.60
C ILE A 97 3.62 -1.71 -0.21
N ILE A 98 2.65 -1.30 0.61
CA ILE A 98 2.86 -1.09 2.04
C ILE A 98 2.25 -2.27 2.77
N ASP A 99 3.07 -3.11 3.39
CA ASP A 99 2.63 -4.32 4.10
C ASP A 99 3.42 -4.57 5.37
N ASN A 100 2.72 -5.11 6.36
CA ASN A 100 3.27 -5.50 7.65
C ASN A 100 3.75 -6.97 7.69
N SER A 101 3.47 -7.75 6.64
CA SER A 101 3.92 -9.13 6.49
C SER A 101 4.98 -9.25 5.39
N PRO A 102 6.26 -9.53 5.72
CA PRO A 102 7.30 -9.79 4.73
C PRO A 102 6.96 -10.91 3.75
N GLY A 103 6.22 -11.92 4.21
CA GLY A 103 5.77 -13.02 3.36
C GLY A 103 4.86 -12.58 2.22
N ALA A 104 4.14 -11.47 2.36
CA ALA A 104 3.18 -11.03 1.34
C ALA A 104 3.86 -10.39 0.11
N TYR A 105 5.00 -9.74 0.28
CA TYR A 105 5.78 -9.14 -0.80
C TYR A 105 7.09 -9.88 -1.07
N ARG A 106 7.18 -11.16 -0.68
CA ARG A 106 8.38 -11.99 -0.84
C ARG A 106 8.96 -11.95 -2.25
N CYS A 107 8.10 -11.95 -3.27
CA CYS A 107 8.50 -11.89 -4.68
C CYS A 107 8.88 -10.48 -5.17
N PHE A 108 8.53 -9.43 -4.41
CA PHE A 108 8.70 -8.02 -4.80
C PHE A 108 9.34 -7.18 -3.66
N PRO A 109 10.47 -7.61 -3.06
CA PRO A 109 11.04 -6.93 -1.89
C PRO A 109 11.47 -5.49 -2.18
N ASN A 110 11.96 -5.22 -3.40
CA ASN A 110 12.39 -3.88 -3.81
C ASN A 110 11.23 -2.91 -4.08
N ASN A 111 10.01 -3.42 -4.14
CA ASN A 111 8.78 -2.64 -4.31
C ASN A 111 8.01 -2.54 -2.99
N ALA A 112 8.58 -2.96 -1.86
CA ALA A 112 7.89 -3.00 -0.59
C ALA A 112 8.35 -1.88 0.34
N ILE A 113 7.39 -1.33 1.07
CA ILE A 113 7.60 -0.49 2.25
C ILE A 113 7.10 -1.30 3.44
N PRO A 114 7.99 -1.90 4.23
CA PRO A 114 7.59 -2.57 5.46
C PRO A 114 6.95 -1.56 6.42
N ILE A 115 5.80 -1.91 7.00
CA ILE A 115 5.15 -1.10 8.03
C ILE A 115 4.88 -1.95 9.27
N LYS A 116 4.89 -1.35 10.45
CA LYS A 116 4.56 -2.08 11.68
C LYS A 116 3.09 -2.49 11.68
N SER A 117 2.82 -3.67 12.24
CA SER A 117 1.46 -4.07 12.58
C SER A 117 0.88 -3.08 13.60
N TRP A 118 -0.36 -2.67 13.38
CA TRP A 118 -1.06 -1.77 14.29
C TRP A 118 -1.95 -2.56 15.26
N PHE A 119 -1.97 -2.15 16.53
CA PHE A 119 -2.65 -2.87 17.62
C PHE A 119 -3.47 -1.94 18.52
N SER A 120 -4.37 -1.12 17.96
CA SER A 120 -5.24 -0.24 18.76
C SER A 120 -4.53 0.87 19.52
N ASP A 121 -3.29 1.21 19.14
CA ASP A 121 -2.56 2.33 19.71
C ASP A 121 -3.04 3.67 19.10
N PRO A 122 -3.65 4.57 19.89
CA PRO A 122 -4.08 5.89 19.42
C PRO A 122 -2.91 6.85 19.14
N MET A 123 -1.70 6.53 19.61
CA MET A 123 -0.49 7.32 19.38
C MET A 123 0.33 6.81 18.18
N ASP A 124 -0.14 5.77 17.47
CA ASP A 124 0.55 5.27 16.29
C ASP A 124 0.60 6.34 15.19
N THR A 125 1.81 6.61 14.72
CA THR A 125 2.08 7.57 13.64
C THR A 125 2.77 6.91 12.45
N ALA A 126 2.83 5.58 12.38
CA ALA A 126 3.64 4.86 11.40
C ALA A 126 3.29 5.26 9.96
N LEU A 127 1.99 5.35 9.64
CA LEU A 127 1.55 5.78 8.30
C LEU A 127 1.79 7.28 8.05
N LEU A 128 1.67 8.13 9.08
CA LEU A 128 1.97 9.57 8.98
C LEU A 128 3.43 9.80 8.65
N SER A 129 4.33 9.04 9.30
CA SER A 129 5.77 9.12 9.07
C SER A 129 6.17 8.71 7.66
N LEU A 130 5.31 8.00 6.91
CA LEU A 130 5.56 7.66 5.51
C LEU A 130 5.22 8.81 4.55
N LEU A 131 4.40 9.80 4.94
CA LEU A 131 3.95 10.85 4.01
C LEU A 131 5.08 11.59 3.29
N PRO A 132 6.20 12.00 3.94
CA PRO A 132 7.30 12.67 3.22
C PRO A 132 7.97 11.76 2.19
N MET A 133 8.13 10.47 2.50
CA MET A 133 8.68 9.48 1.56
C MET A 133 7.71 9.26 0.39
N LEU A 134 6.42 9.11 0.67
CA LEU A 134 5.38 8.99 -0.34
C LEU A 134 5.31 10.26 -1.19
N ASP A 135 5.55 11.44 -0.66
CA ASP A 135 5.62 12.65 -1.49
C ASP A 135 6.85 12.64 -2.42
N ALA A 136 8.02 12.25 -1.90
CA ALA A 136 9.25 12.16 -2.68
C ALA A 136 9.17 11.12 -3.82
N LEU A 137 8.55 9.95 -3.58
CA LEU A 137 8.42 8.88 -4.58
C LEU A 137 7.67 9.32 -5.85
N ARG A 138 6.79 10.32 -5.75
CA ARG A 138 6.03 10.89 -6.90
C ARG A 138 6.94 11.39 -8.02
N PHE A 139 8.15 11.82 -7.66
CA PHE A 139 9.11 12.44 -8.58
C PHE A 139 10.18 11.45 -9.07
N THR A 140 10.09 10.18 -8.66
CA THR A 140 10.99 9.14 -9.12
C THR A 140 10.51 8.51 -10.42
N ASN A 141 11.43 8.09 -11.28
CA ASN A 141 11.06 7.32 -12.48
C ASN A 141 10.93 5.82 -12.20
N ASP A 142 11.63 5.34 -11.16
CA ASP A 142 11.54 3.97 -10.65
C ASP A 142 11.56 4.02 -9.12
N VAL A 143 10.45 3.65 -8.49
CA VAL A 143 10.31 3.64 -7.02
C VAL A 143 11.36 2.75 -6.35
N ARG A 144 11.79 1.69 -7.03
CA ARG A 144 12.78 0.74 -6.51
C ARG A 144 14.15 1.39 -6.36
N SER A 145 14.45 2.44 -7.12
CA SER A 145 15.72 3.19 -6.98
C SER A 145 15.87 3.84 -5.59
N VAL A 146 14.75 4.14 -4.94
CA VAL A 146 14.68 4.65 -3.57
C VAL A 146 14.43 3.52 -2.58
N LEU A 147 13.41 2.70 -2.83
CA LEU A 147 12.96 1.66 -1.88
C LEU A 147 14.00 0.56 -1.66
N SER A 148 14.76 0.17 -2.69
CA SER A 148 15.83 -0.84 -2.56
C SER A 148 16.99 -0.39 -1.67
N ARG A 149 17.06 0.88 -1.25
CA ARG A 149 18.08 1.37 -0.32
C ARG A 149 17.72 1.11 1.14
N ASN A 150 16.46 0.76 1.43
CA ASN A 150 15.95 0.47 2.77
C ASN A 150 16.25 -0.97 3.25
N LEU A 151 17.30 -1.61 2.74
CA LEU A 151 17.66 -3.02 3.00
C LEU A 151 17.79 -3.38 4.49
N HIS A 152 18.13 -2.41 5.35
CA HIS A 152 18.27 -2.63 6.79
C HIS A 152 16.94 -2.96 7.48
N LEU A 153 15.80 -2.49 6.95
CA LEU A 153 14.48 -2.75 7.53
C LEU A 153 13.94 -4.15 7.21
N HIS A 154 14.44 -4.80 6.15
CA HIS A 154 14.03 -6.16 5.79
C HIS A 154 14.70 -7.25 6.64
N ARG A 155 15.75 -6.92 7.40
CA ARG A 155 16.49 -7.88 8.26
C ARG A 155 16.03 -7.91 9.71
N LEU A 156 15.13 -7.00 10.11
CA LEU A 156 14.76 -6.78 11.51
C LEU A 156 13.44 -7.47 11.93
N TRP A 157 12.80 -8.26 11.05
CA TRP A 157 11.49 -8.87 11.29
C TRP A 157 11.38 -10.26 10.69
#